data_AF-A0A830BDD9-F1
#
_entry.id   AF-A0A830BDD9-F1
#
_cell.length_a   1.000
_cell.length_b   1.000
_cell.length_c   1.000
_cell.angle_alpha   90.00
_cell.angle_beta   90.00
_cell.angle_gamma   90.00
#
_symmetry.space_group_name_H-M   'P 1'
#
loop_
_entity.id
_entity.type
_entity.pdbx_description
1 polymer ?
#
loop_
_entity_poly.entity_id
_entity_poly.type
_entity_poly.pdbx_seq_one_letter_code
_entity_poly.pdbx_strand_id
1 'polypeptide(L)'
;MRGPITPWEFNAAKGKPVSTPYEQDFLFIAVLYLIGCDNELARVHTRNPGSCDKVGGVIIMHIRDLKRFALLWLHKTEEVRADMGHWAKIFTGDIYESGWISEMYGYSFAAAEMNLRHVISNDILIYPGYVPVPGVNYRVFHYGLEFRVGNWSFDKAKWRHMDVVNKCWAKFPNPPNSSTLDRSNDEALSRDLLSLECINSLNEALNLHHERKKCPDPNSLPPPVQKAPNPPSLSPPPQKIPNDPPPLPRPKRETESEIITASKKIGENDDIDTTVHSSEVKNNESQELSPPAENNQAFSSMRFWIIGLWAFSIFGFVAVMVMMICRRKGQRKRGKAFKTKRRTSYSGTWDRNAEIS
;
A
#
# COMPACT_ATOMS: atom_id res chain seq x y z
N MET A 1 -8.70 -19.49 10.69
CA MET A 1 -7.88 -20.55 11.32
C MET A 1 -8.77 -21.74 11.59
N ARG A 2 -8.29 -22.96 11.35
CA ARG A 2 -9.02 -24.22 11.60
C ARG A 2 -8.65 -24.78 12.97
N GLY A 3 -9.37 -24.33 13.99
CA GLY A 3 -9.15 -24.73 15.38
C GLY A 3 -7.93 -24.07 16.04
N PRO A 4 -7.67 -24.41 17.31
CA PRO A 4 -6.52 -23.91 18.05
C PRO A 4 -5.20 -24.48 17.53
N ILE A 5 -4.14 -23.69 17.59
CA ILE A 5 -2.77 -24.12 17.30
C ILE A 5 -2.06 -24.42 18.61
N THR A 6 -1.51 -25.62 18.71
CA THR A 6 -0.77 -26.10 19.88
C THR A 6 0.73 -26.07 19.57
N PRO A 7 1.54 -25.19 20.19
CA PRO A 7 2.90 -24.93 19.71
C PRO A 7 3.80 -26.16 19.50
N TRP A 8 3.72 -27.16 20.37
CA TRP A 8 4.52 -28.39 20.25
C TRP A 8 4.09 -29.32 19.12
N GLU A 9 2.87 -29.19 18.58
CA GLU A 9 2.43 -29.96 17.39
C GLU A 9 3.29 -29.63 16.16
N PHE A 10 3.90 -28.44 16.14
CA PHE A 10 4.79 -27.97 15.10
C PHE A 10 6.26 -27.89 15.55
N ASN A 11 6.61 -28.53 16.67
CA ASN A 11 7.95 -28.52 17.26
C ASN A 11 8.45 -27.14 17.70
N ALA A 12 7.56 -26.20 18.03
CA ALA A 12 7.94 -24.91 18.60
C ALA A 12 8.56 -25.10 19.99
N ALA A 13 9.69 -24.45 20.24
CA ALA A 13 10.33 -24.45 21.54
C ALA A 13 10.99 -23.08 21.82
N LYS A 14 11.46 -22.90 23.06
CA LYS A 14 12.23 -21.71 23.41
C LYS A 14 13.52 -21.64 22.57
N GLY A 15 13.78 -20.49 21.96
CA GLY A 15 14.87 -20.25 21.01
C GLY A 15 14.65 -20.87 19.63
N LYS A 16 13.54 -21.60 19.44
CA LYS A 16 13.20 -22.32 18.21
C LYS A 16 11.76 -22.02 17.77
N PRO A 17 11.51 -20.80 17.25
CA PRO A 17 10.21 -20.47 16.69
C PRO A 17 9.91 -21.33 15.46
N VAL A 18 8.63 -21.54 15.16
CA VAL A 18 8.20 -22.19 13.92
C VAL A 18 7.63 -21.13 13.00
N SER A 19 7.96 -21.23 11.72
CA SER A 19 7.44 -20.33 10.70
C SER A 19 7.33 -21.02 9.35
N THR A 20 6.59 -20.41 8.43
CA THR A 20 6.47 -20.92 7.06
C THR A 20 7.46 -20.23 6.13
N PRO A 21 8.05 -20.94 5.15
CA PRO A 21 8.98 -20.32 4.22
C PRO A 21 8.23 -19.38 3.27
N TYR A 22 8.86 -18.27 2.93
CA TYR A 22 8.41 -17.41 1.84
C TYR A 22 8.88 -17.91 0.47
N GLU A 23 9.92 -18.75 0.43
CA GLU A 23 10.31 -19.47 -0.77
C GLU A 23 9.40 -20.69 -0.94
N GLN A 24 8.59 -20.67 -1.99
CA GLN A 24 7.90 -21.86 -2.46
C GLN A 24 8.51 -22.23 -3.81
N ASP A 25 9.06 -23.43 -3.89
CA ASP A 25 9.62 -24.02 -5.11
C ASP A 25 8.48 -24.38 -6.08
N PHE A 26 7.84 -23.39 -6.67
CA PHE A 26 7.04 -23.59 -7.88
C PHE A 26 7.87 -23.21 -9.09
N LEU A 27 8.34 -24.26 -9.75
CA LEU A 27 9.03 -24.25 -11.04
C LEU A 27 8.38 -23.21 -11.96
N PHE A 28 9.17 -22.21 -12.36
CA PHE A 28 8.96 -21.17 -13.38
C PHE A 28 8.64 -19.71 -12.97
N ILE A 29 8.16 -19.39 -11.77
CA ILE A 29 8.17 -18.00 -11.27
C ILE A 29 8.54 -18.00 -9.79
N ALA A 30 9.84 -18.06 -9.50
CA ALA A 30 10.34 -17.80 -8.17
C ALA A 30 10.06 -16.32 -7.85
N VAL A 31 8.97 -16.04 -7.13
CA VAL A 31 8.84 -14.77 -6.42
C VAL A 31 9.78 -14.88 -5.23
N LEU A 32 11.03 -14.51 -5.45
CA LEU A 32 12.08 -14.56 -4.45
C LEU A 32 11.84 -13.44 -3.42
N TYR A 33 10.90 -13.67 -2.52
CA TYR A 33 10.74 -12.82 -1.34
C TYR A 33 11.94 -13.03 -0.42
N LEU A 34 12.37 -11.96 0.25
CA LEU A 34 13.44 -12.00 1.25
C LEU A 34 14.83 -12.39 0.73
N ILE A 35 15.15 -12.17 -0.55
CA ILE A 35 16.53 -12.37 -1.07
C ILE A 35 17.59 -11.55 -0.32
N GLY A 36 17.16 -10.49 0.36
CA GLY A 36 17.99 -9.66 1.23
C GLY A 36 18.65 -10.41 2.38
N CYS A 37 18.11 -11.58 2.77
CA CYS A 37 18.77 -12.48 3.71
C CYS A 37 20.11 -13.02 3.18
N ASP A 38 20.27 -13.13 1.85
CA ASP A 38 21.44 -13.73 1.22
C ASP A 38 22.42 -12.70 0.63
N ASN A 39 22.14 -11.41 0.78
CA ASN A 39 22.91 -10.33 0.15
C ASN A 39 23.37 -9.27 1.16
N GLU A 40 23.76 -8.10 0.65
CA GLU A 40 24.27 -7.00 1.47
C GLU A 40 23.24 -6.44 2.46
N LEU A 41 21.94 -6.55 2.19
CA LEU A 41 20.90 -6.04 3.07
C LEU A 41 20.99 -6.69 4.46
N ALA A 42 21.18 -8.01 4.54
CA ALA A 42 21.41 -8.70 5.80
C ALA A 42 22.69 -8.22 6.51
N ARG A 43 23.75 -7.93 5.76
CA ARG A 43 25.03 -7.47 6.35
C ARG A 43 24.92 -6.06 6.93
N VAL A 44 24.07 -5.23 6.34
CA VAL A 44 23.79 -3.86 6.82
C VAL A 44 22.91 -3.91 8.08
N HIS A 45 21.85 -4.73 8.05
CA HIS A 45 20.80 -4.70 9.08
C HIS A 45 20.94 -5.74 10.18
N THR A 46 21.87 -6.70 10.08
CA THR A 46 22.18 -7.62 11.18
C THR A 46 23.66 -7.98 11.32
N ARG A 47 24.09 -8.20 12.56
CA ARG A 47 25.39 -8.76 12.95
C ARG A 47 25.51 -10.25 12.64
N ASN A 48 24.39 -10.94 12.45
CA ASN A 48 24.33 -12.39 12.26
C ASN A 48 23.68 -12.75 10.92
N PRO A 49 24.20 -12.29 9.76
CA PRO A 49 23.54 -12.48 8.46
C PRO A 49 23.32 -13.95 8.10
N GLY A 50 24.22 -14.85 8.51
CA GLY A 50 24.06 -16.30 8.30
C GLY A 50 22.95 -16.99 9.11
N SER A 51 22.20 -16.23 9.93
CA SER A 51 21.01 -16.71 10.64
C SER A 51 19.72 -16.03 10.16
N CYS A 52 19.75 -15.32 9.02
CA CYS A 52 18.57 -14.74 8.40
C CYS A 52 17.79 -15.81 7.63
N ASP A 53 16.71 -16.31 8.23
CA ASP A 53 15.81 -17.24 7.55
C ASP A 53 14.72 -16.48 6.76
N LYS A 54 14.43 -16.95 5.54
CA LYS A 54 13.40 -16.38 4.64
C LYS A 54 12.00 -16.90 4.99
N VAL A 55 11.51 -16.52 6.16
CA VAL A 55 10.30 -17.10 6.76
C VAL A 55 9.36 -16.02 7.27
N GLY A 56 8.07 -16.36 7.39
CA GLY A 56 7.04 -15.50 7.98
C GLY A 56 5.64 -16.01 7.72
N GLY A 57 4.67 -15.11 7.60
CA GLY A 57 3.25 -15.43 7.39
C GLY A 57 2.54 -15.88 8.67
N VAL A 58 3.00 -16.98 9.29
CA VAL A 58 2.60 -17.44 10.62
C VAL A 58 3.84 -17.69 11.45
N ILE A 59 3.85 -17.21 12.69
CA ILE A 59 4.98 -17.36 13.60
C ILE A 59 4.46 -17.98 14.90
N ILE A 60 5.02 -19.12 15.28
CA ILE A 60 4.74 -19.80 16.55
C ILE A 60 5.98 -19.69 17.42
N MET A 61 5.93 -18.89 18.47
CA MET A 61 7.09 -18.57 19.29
C MET A 61 6.77 -18.70 20.78
N HIS A 62 7.75 -19.17 21.56
CA HIS A 62 7.63 -19.20 23.00
C HIS A 62 7.50 -17.77 23.58
N ILE A 63 6.58 -17.58 24.52
CA ILE A 63 6.22 -16.24 25.04
C ILE A 63 7.39 -15.43 25.60
N ARG A 64 8.40 -16.10 26.20
CA ARG A 64 9.61 -15.41 26.71
C ARG A 64 10.49 -14.87 25.59
N ASP A 65 10.52 -15.54 24.44
CA ASP A 65 11.27 -15.07 23.29
C ASP A 65 10.50 -13.91 22.64
N LEU A 66 9.18 -14.06 22.48
CA LEU A 66 8.31 -13.01 21.95
C LEU A 66 8.45 -11.68 22.72
N LYS A 67 8.48 -11.74 24.06
CA LYS A 67 8.64 -10.54 24.90
C LYS A 67 9.95 -9.79 24.65
N ARG A 68 11.03 -10.52 24.33
CA ARG A 68 12.34 -9.91 24.01
C ARG A 68 12.40 -9.48 22.55
N PHE A 69 11.73 -10.23 21.68
CA PHE A 69 11.72 -10.08 20.24
C PHE A 69 10.87 -8.91 19.75
N ALA A 70 9.70 -8.66 20.35
CA ALA A 70 8.71 -7.73 19.82
C ALA A 70 9.25 -6.31 19.58
N LEU A 71 9.99 -5.74 20.55
CA LEU A 71 10.57 -4.41 20.39
C LEU A 71 11.72 -4.39 19.37
N LEU A 72 12.50 -5.46 19.30
CA LEU A 72 13.59 -5.57 18.33
C LEU A 72 13.04 -5.72 16.90
N TRP A 73 11.96 -6.47 16.71
CA TRP A 73 11.28 -6.58 15.42
C TRP A 73 10.79 -5.21 14.94
N LEU A 74 10.11 -4.44 15.81
CA LEU A 74 9.69 -3.08 15.46
C LEU A 74 10.88 -2.22 15.05
N HIS A 75 11.94 -2.21 15.86
CA HIS A 75 13.14 -1.43 15.59
C HIS A 75 13.81 -1.83 14.26
N LYS A 76 14.00 -3.13 14.00
CA LYS A 76 14.54 -3.63 12.73
C LYS A 76 13.65 -3.30 11.53
N THR A 77 12.33 -3.29 11.73
CA THR A 77 11.39 -2.87 10.68
C THR A 77 11.60 -1.40 10.33
N GLU A 78 11.77 -0.53 11.32
CA GLU A 78 12.03 0.89 11.12
C GLU A 78 13.39 1.14 10.43
N GLU A 79 14.44 0.41 10.80
CA GLU A 79 15.76 0.49 10.15
C GLU A 79 15.66 0.16 8.65
N VAL A 80 15.03 -0.96 8.30
CA VAL A 80 14.86 -1.38 6.89
C VAL A 80 13.91 -0.44 6.13
N ARG A 81 12.91 0.13 6.82
CA ARG A 81 12.00 1.12 6.22
C ARG A 81 12.72 2.44 5.93
N ALA A 82 13.62 2.88 6.79
CA ALA A 82 14.38 4.11 6.59
C ALA A 82 15.44 3.97 5.48
N ASP A 83 15.89 2.75 5.20
CA ASP A 83 16.88 2.43 4.18
C ASP A 83 16.28 2.37 2.76
N MET A 84 15.81 3.53 2.29
CA MET A 84 15.22 3.67 0.95
C MET A 84 16.23 3.34 -0.18
N GLY A 85 17.53 3.39 0.10
CA GLY A 85 18.59 3.07 -0.86
C GLY A 85 18.58 1.60 -1.29
N HIS A 86 18.07 0.70 -0.44
CA HIS A 86 18.01 -0.72 -0.72
C HIS A 86 16.59 -1.23 -1.00
N TRP A 87 15.62 -0.37 -1.33
CA TRP A 87 14.26 -0.83 -1.65
C TRP A 87 14.14 -1.55 -2.99
N ALA A 88 15.08 -1.33 -3.92
CA ALA A 88 15.05 -1.93 -5.24
C ALA A 88 14.91 -3.46 -5.17
N LYS A 89 14.21 -4.04 -6.16
CA LYS A 89 13.89 -5.48 -6.18
C LYS A 89 15.13 -6.36 -6.11
N ILE A 90 16.27 -5.87 -6.62
CA ILE A 90 17.56 -6.58 -6.59
C ILE A 90 18.09 -6.82 -5.16
N PHE A 91 17.70 -5.99 -4.20
CA PHE A 91 18.12 -6.10 -2.81
C PHE A 91 17.08 -6.81 -1.97
N THR A 92 15.80 -6.45 -2.15
CA THR A 92 14.72 -6.89 -1.26
C THR A 92 13.89 -8.03 -1.83
N GLY A 93 13.84 -8.19 -3.15
CA GLY A 93 12.84 -9.01 -3.81
C GLY A 93 11.43 -8.37 -3.80
N ASP A 94 11.29 -7.13 -3.30
CA ASP A 94 10.04 -6.40 -3.34
C ASP A 94 9.70 -6.03 -4.79
N ILE A 95 8.65 -6.63 -5.33
CA ILE A 95 8.20 -6.34 -6.69
C ILE A 95 7.69 -4.89 -6.86
N TYR A 96 7.35 -4.21 -5.76
CA TYR A 96 6.86 -2.85 -5.77
C TYR A 96 7.96 -1.81 -5.51
N GLU A 97 9.16 -2.25 -5.13
CA GLU A 97 10.33 -1.40 -4.85
C GLU A 97 10.01 -0.21 -3.92
N SER A 98 9.12 -0.43 -2.95
CA SER A 98 8.53 0.62 -2.11
C SER A 98 8.76 0.38 -0.61
N GLY A 99 9.61 -0.60 -0.30
CA GLY A 99 9.81 -1.09 1.06
C GLY A 99 8.58 -1.83 1.59
N TRP A 100 7.67 -2.30 0.74
CA TRP A 100 6.40 -2.92 1.18
C TRP A 100 6.64 -4.04 2.20
N ILE A 101 7.68 -4.82 1.98
CA ILE A 101 8.07 -5.97 2.80
C ILE A 101 9.09 -5.67 3.92
N SER A 102 9.33 -4.40 4.31
CA SER A 102 10.29 -4.09 5.38
C SER A 102 9.93 -4.74 6.72
N GLU A 103 8.65 -4.96 7.01
CA GLU A 103 8.22 -5.66 8.24
C GLU A 103 8.66 -7.13 8.24
N MET A 104 8.58 -7.79 7.08
CA MET A 104 9.04 -9.17 6.90
C MET A 104 10.56 -9.27 7.11
N TYR A 105 11.32 -8.30 6.59
CA TYR A 105 12.75 -8.19 6.88
C TYR A 105 13.06 -7.88 8.35
N GLY A 106 12.29 -6.97 8.95
CA GLY A 106 12.41 -6.64 10.35
C GLY A 106 12.28 -7.88 11.24
N TYR A 107 11.37 -8.79 10.87
CA TYR A 107 11.21 -10.08 11.55
C TYR A 107 12.49 -10.92 11.43
N SER A 108 12.92 -11.21 10.19
CA SER A 108 14.06 -12.10 9.94
C SER A 108 15.36 -11.56 10.54
N PHE A 109 15.62 -10.26 10.43
CA PHE A 109 16.81 -9.64 11.02
C PHE A 109 16.76 -9.61 12.54
N ALA A 110 15.61 -9.31 13.16
CA ALA A 110 15.50 -9.38 14.61
C ALA A 110 15.69 -10.82 15.12
N ALA A 111 15.24 -11.82 14.35
CA ALA A 111 15.37 -13.22 14.74
C ALA A 111 16.83 -13.67 14.64
N ALA A 112 17.54 -13.22 13.59
CA ALA A 112 18.96 -13.42 13.43
C ALA A 112 19.79 -12.75 14.56
N GLU A 113 19.47 -11.51 14.93
CA GLU A 113 20.11 -10.81 16.07
C GLU A 113 19.97 -11.58 17.38
N MET A 114 18.79 -12.16 17.61
CA MET A 114 18.51 -12.97 18.80
C MET A 114 19.00 -14.41 18.70
N ASN A 115 19.60 -14.79 17.56
CA ASN A 115 20.04 -16.15 17.26
C ASN A 115 18.91 -17.19 17.43
N LEU A 116 17.70 -16.83 17.01
CA LEU A 116 16.57 -17.76 16.95
C LEU A 116 16.78 -18.74 15.79
N ARG A 117 16.51 -20.03 16.02
CA ARG A 117 16.70 -21.08 15.03
C ARG A 117 15.35 -21.62 14.59
N HIS A 118 14.90 -21.23 13.41
CA HIS A 118 13.55 -21.60 12.96
C HIS A 118 13.40 -23.11 12.74
N VAL A 119 12.24 -23.63 13.12
CA VAL A 119 11.66 -24.82 12.50
C VAL A 119 10.84 -24.32 11.31
N ILE A 120 11.22 -24.72 10.10
CA ILE A 120 10.54 -24.29 8.88
C ILE A 120 9.56 -25.40 8.48
N SER A 121 8.29 -25.06 8.32
CA SER A 121 7.24 -26.02 7.97
C SER A 121 6.30 -25.47 6.91
N ASN A 122 6.01 -26.29 5.91
CA ASN A 122 5.01 -26.00 4.87
C ASN A 122 3.60 -26.46 5.26
N ASP A 123 3.40 -26.99 6.48
CA ASP A 123 2.17 -27.71 6.83
C ASP A 123 1.19 -26.86 7.64
N ILE A 124 1.61 -25.65 8.03
CA ILE A 124 0.87 -24.78 8.95
C ILE A 124 -0.10 -23.89 8.18
N LEU A 125 0.39 -23.29 7.09
CA LEU A 125 -0.23 -22.17 6.41
C LEU A 125 -0.29 -22.42 4.91
N ILE A 126 -1.41 -22.02 4.31
CA ILE A 126 -1.58 -22.00 2.86
C ILE A 126 -2.31 -20.74 2.43
N TYR A 127 -2.01 -20.30 1.21
CA TYR A 127 -2.66 -19.18 0.55
C TYR A 127 -3.83 -19.70 -0.31
N PRO A 128 -4.99 -19.02 -0.31
CA PRO A 128 -6.00 -19.21 -1.34
C PRO A 128 -5.38 -19.06 -2.74
N GLY A 129 -5.80 -19.89 -3.69
CA GLY A 129 -5.24 -19.98 -5.04
C GLY A 129 -3.99 -20.85 -5.18
N TYR A 130 -3.50 -21.46 -4.09
CA TYR A 130 -2.35 -22.37 -4.13
C TYR A 130 -2.82 -23.82 -4.04
N VAL A 131 -2.14 -24.72 -4.76
CA VAL A 131 -2.46 -26.14 -4.72
C VAL A 131 -2.03 -26.71 -3.36
N PRO A 132 -2.95 -27.27 -2.56
CA PRO A 132 -2.59 -27.85 -1.28
C PRO A 132 -1.74 -29.11 -1.45
N VAL A 133 -0.73 -29.26 -0.59
CA VAL A 133 0.07 -30.47 -0.55
C VAL A 133 -0.81 -31.65 -0.07
N PRO A 134 -0.82 -32.79 -0.79
CA PRO A 134 -1.62 -33.95 -0.41
C PRO A 134 -1.34 -34.42 1.02
N GLY A 135 -2.40 -34.67 1.79
CA GLY A 135 -2.31 -35.16 3.18
C GLY A 135 -2.00 -34.10 4.23
N VAL A 136 -1.75 -32.85 3.86
CA VAL A 136 -1.51 -31.76 4.80
C VAL A 136 -2.82 -31.15 5.27
N ASN A 137 -2.97 -31.03 6.60
CA ASN A 137 -4.11 -30.36 7.22
C ASN A 137 -3.73 -28.95 7.71
N TYR A 138 -3.76 -27.99 6.80
CA TYR A 138 -3.44 -26.60 7.09
C TYR A 138 -4.33 -26.00 8.18
N ARG A 139 -3.72 -25.34 9.17
CA ARG A 139 -4.41 -24.66 10.28
C ARG A 139 -4.68 -23.19 9.98
N VAL A 140 -3.84 -22.56 9.17
CA VAL A 140 -3.91 -21.14 8.86
C VAL A 140 -4.15 -20.95 7.37
N PHE A 141 -5.21 -20.20 7.04
CA PHE A 141 -5.42 -19.68 5.70
C PHE A 141 -4.98 -18.23 5.68
N HIS A 142 -3.90 -17.98 4.96
CA HIS A 142 -3.31 -16.66 4.87
C HIS A 142 -3.70 -16.03 3.54
N TYR A 143 -4.62 -15.07 3.61
CA TYR A 143 -5.01 -14.33 2.43
C TYR A 143 -3.98 -13.22 2.11
N GLY A 144 -3.24 -13.39 1.01
CA GLY A 144 -2.23 -12.44 0.53
C GLY A 144 -2.77 -11.48 -0.53
N LEU A 145 -2.78 -11.96 -1.77
CA LEU A 145 -3.10 -11.24 -3.01
C LEU A 145 -4.40 -11.75 -3.65
N GLU A 146 -4.74 -11.20 -4.83
CA GLU A 146 -5.84 -11.71 -5.65
C GLU A 146 -5.68 -13.22 -5.93
N PHE A 147 -6.78 -13.97 -5.80
CA PHE A 147 -6.89 -15.35 -6.28
C PHE A 147 -8.12 -15.51 -7.18
N ARG A 148 -8.14 -16.59 -7.97
CA ARG A 148 -9.17 -16.85 -8.98
C ARG A 148 -9.75 -18.25 -8.82
N VAL A 149 -11.05 -18.39 -9.09
CA VAL A 149 -11.77 -19.65 -9.21
C VAL A 149 -12.65 -19.58 -10.46
N GLY A 150 -12.20 -20.25 -11.53
CA GLY A 150 -12.79 -20.09 -12.87
C GLY A 150 -12.79 -18.62 -13.33
N ASN A 151 -13.98 -18.11 -13.65
CA ASN A 151 -14.18 -16.72 -14.08
C ASN A 151 -14.36 -15.72 -12.92
N TRP A 152 -14.45 -16.21 -11.69
CA TRP A 152 -14.59 -15.38 -10.50
C TRP A 152 -13.21 -15.09 -9.89
N SER A 153 -13.01 -13.90 -9.36
CA SER A 153 -11.79 -13.53 -8.64
C SER A 153 -12.09 -12.65 -7.44
N PHE A 154 -11.18 -12.67 -6.46
CA PHE A 154 -11.31 -11.84 -5.27
C PHE A 154 -9.99 -11.19 -4.87
N ASP A 155 -10.00 -9.87 -4.84
CA ASP A 155 -8.93 -9.02 -4.34
C ASP A 155 -9.46 -8.10 -3.24
N LYS A 156 -9.01 -8.27 -1.99
CA LYS A 156 -9.40 -7.41 -0.86
C LYS A 156 -9.05 -5.95 -1.09
N ALA A 157 -8.01 -5.66 -1.88
CA ALA A 157 -7.56 -4.30 -2.14
C ALA A 157 -8.66 -3.48 -2.85
N LYS A 158 -9.48 -4.13 -3.70
CA LYS A 158 -10.62 -3.51 -4.38
C LYS A 158 -11.67 -3.00 -3.39
N TRP A 159 -11.75 -3.56 -2.19
CA TRP A 159 -12.78 -3.26 -1.19
C TRP A 159 -12.30 -2.32 -0.07
N ARG A 160 -11.07 -1.81 -0.14
CA ARG A 160 -10.46 -0.98 0.92
C ARG A 160 -11.24 0.27 1.30
N HIS A 161 -12.07 0.79 0.40
CA HIS A 161 -12.86 2.00 0.60
C HIS A 161 -14.31 1.72 1.00
N MET A 162 -14.70 0.44 1.13
CA MET A 162 -16.07 0.07 1.48
C MET A 162 -16.18 -0.27 2.96
N ASP A 163 -17.18 0.32 3.62
CA ASP A 163 -17.48 0.01 5.02
C ASP A 163 -18.38 -1.23 5.14
N VAL A 164 -17.79 -2.41 4.90
CA VAL A 164 -18.49 -3.69 5.01
C VAL A 164 -18.88 -4.05 6.45
N VAL A 165 -18.25 -3.42 7.44
CA VAL A 165 -18.41 -3.77 8.86
C VAL A 165 -19.57 -2.99 9.49
N ASN A 166 -19.72 -1.71 9.15
CA ASN A 166 -20.76 -0.87 9.74
C ASN A 166 -22.01 -0.75 8.87
N LYS A 167 -21.89 -0.92 7.55
CA LYS A 167 -23.07 -1.01 6.68
C LYS A 167 -23.77 -2.35 6.93
N CYS A 168 -24.96 -2.30 7.50
CA CYS A 168 -25.72 -3.50 7.84
C CYS A 168 -25.92 -4.41 6.63
N TRP A 169 -25.68 -5.71 6.85
CA TRP A 169 -25.82 -6.79 5.86
C TRP A 169 -24.96 -6.66 4.62
N ALA A 170 -23.95 -5.77 4.64
CA ALA A 170 -22.97 -5.66 3.58
C ALA A 170 -22.02 -6.85 3.60
N LYS A 171 -21.73 -7.42 2.44
CA LYS A 171 -20.82 -8.56 2.28
C LYS A 171 -19.99 -8.43 1.02
N PHE A 172 -18.92 -9.23 0.94
CA PHE A 172 -18.15 -9.38 -0.30
C PHE A 172 -18.94 -10.21 -1.33
N PRO A 173 -18.57 -10.16 -2.62
CA PRO A 173 -19.25 -10.92 -3.65
C PRO A 173 -19.29 -12.41 -3.35
N ASN A 174 -20.42 -13.04 -3.65
CA ASN A 174 -20.54 -14.48 -3.45
C ASN A 174 -19.62 -15.23 -4.41
N PRO A 175 -18.90 -16.26 -3.94
CA PRO A 175 -18.19 -17.15 -4.84
C PRO A 175 -19.14 -17.98 -5.72
N PRO A 176 -18.61 -18.62 -6.79
CA PRO A 176 -19.36 -19.65 -7.50
C PRO A 176 -19.70 -20.84 -6.58
N ASN A 177 -20.75 -21.58 -6.92
CA ASN A 177 -21.15 -22.75 -6.15
C ASN A 177 -20.12 -23.88 -6.32
N SER A 178 -19.75 -24.56 -5.24
CA SER A 178 -18.79 -25.67 -5.28
C SER A 178 -19.21 -26.83 -6.20
N SER A 179 -20.52 -26.99 -6.45
CA SER A 179 -21.06 -27.98 -7.39
C SER A 179 -20.72 -27.67 -8.86
N THR A 180 -20.43 -26.41 -9.17
CA THR A 180 -20.12 -25.93 -10.53
C THR A 180 -18.63 -25.99 -10.89
N LEU A 181 -17.77 -26.38 -9.94
CA LEU A 181 -16.34 -26.48 -10.16
C LEU A 181 -16.00 -27.67 -11.07
N ASP A 182 -14.93 -27.51 -11.86
CA ASP A 182 -14.39 -28.61 -12.65
C ASP A 182 -13.80 -29.69 -11.73
N ARG A 183 -14.19 -30.94 -11.98
CA ARG A 183 -13.80 -32.13 -11.22
C ARG A 183 -12.81 -33.01 -11.98
N SER A 184 -12.33 -32.57 -13.14
CA SER A 184 -11.38 -33.32 -13.97
C SER A 184 -9.97 -33.38 -13.37
N ASN A 185 -9.62 -32.41 -12.53
CA ASN A 185 -8.30 -32.29 -11.90
C ASN A 185 -8.45 -32.09 -10.38
N ASP A 186 -8.04 -33.09 -9.61
CA ASP A 186 -8.17 -33.10 -8.15
C ASP A 186 -7.35 -32.00 -7.45
N GLU A 187 -6.18 -31.65 -7.98
CA GLU A 187 -5.32 -30.58 -7.43
C GLU A 187 -5.98 -29.21 -7.62
N ALA A 188 -6.47 -28.94 -8.83
CA ALA A 188 -7.18 -27.71 -9.15
C ALA A 188 -8.50 -27.61 -8.36
N LEU A 189 -9.24 -28.72 -8.25
CA LEU A 189 -10.46 -28.79 -7.45
C LEU A 189 -10.17 -28.50 -5.97
N SER A 190 -9.12 -29.10 -5.42
CA SER A 190 -8.72 -28.90 -4.01
C SER A 190 -8.31 -27.44 -3.73
N ARG A 191 -7.51 -26.85 -4.63
CA ARG A 191 -7.17 -25.41 -4.60
C ARG A 191 -8.43 -24.55 -4.60
N ASP A 192 -9.34 -24.82 -5.53
CA ASP A 192 -10.52 -23.99 -5.74
C ASP A 192 -11.47 -24.08 -4.54
N LEU A 193 -11.73 -25.29 -4.03
CA LEU A 193 -12.53 -25.50 -2.81
C LEU A 193 -11.96 -24.74 -1.60
N LEU A 194 -10.64 -24.79 -1.39
CA LEU A 194 -9.97 -24.05 -0.33
C LEU A 194 -10.13 -22.53 -0.51
N SER A 195 -10.03 -22.08 -1.75
CA SER A 195 -10.20 -20.68 -2.12
C SER A 195 -11.63 -20.19 -1.87
N LEU A 196 -12.64 -21.03 -2.16
CA LEU A 196 -14.04 -20.75 -1.84
C LEU A 196 -14.29 -20.69 -0.33
N GLU A 197 -13.68 -21.59 0.45
CA GLU A 197 -13.80 -21.59 1.92
C GLU A 197 -13.33 -20.26 2.51
N CYS A 198 -12.27 -19.65 1.97
CA CYS A 198 -11.76 -18.36 2.42
C CYS A 198 -12.83 -17.26 2.34
N ILE A 199 -13.46 -17.07 1.18
CA ILE A 199 -14.44 -15.97 1.01
C ILE A 199 -15.77 -16.28 1.70
N ASN A 200 -16.19 -17.54 1.72
CA ASN A 200 -17.39 -17.96 2.46
C ASN A 200 -17.23 -17.68 3.95
N SER A 201 -16.06 -18.00 4.52
CA SER A 201 -15.76 -17.72 5.93
C SER A 201 -15.77 -16.22 6.25
N LEU A 202 -15.26 -15.38 5.33
CA LEU A 202 -15.29 -13.92 5.50
C LEU A 202 -16.74 -13.39 5.50
N ASN A 203 -17.56 -13.83 4.55
CA ASN A 203 -18.95 -13.41 4.44
C ASN A 203 -19.82 -13.93 5.61
N GLU A 204 -19.60 -15.17 6.05
CA GLU A 204 -20.25 -15.73 7.23
C GLU A 204 -19.89 -14.93 8.50
N ALA A 205 -18.62 -14.57 8.68
CA ALA A 205 -18.18 -13.76 9.81
C ALA A 205 -18.82 -12.35 9.80
N LEU A 206 -18.98 -11.73 8.63
CA LEU A 206 -19.69 -10.46 8.47
C LEU A 206 -21.17 -10.61 8.83
N ASN A 207 -21.83 -11.66 8.35
CA ASN A 207 -23.24 -11.93 8.70
C ASN A 207 -23.42 -12.08 10.22
N LEU A 208 -22.61 -12.92 10.87
CA LEU A 208 -22.62 -13.10 12.33
C LEU A 208 -22.28 -11.81 13.09
N HIS A 209 -21.49 -10.91 12.50
CA HIS A 209 -21.20 -9.60 13.08
C HIS A 209 -22.44 -8.69 13.03
N HIS A 210 -23.14 -8.63 11.91
CA HIS A 210 -24.35 -7.82 11.72
C HIS A 210 -25.53 -8.31 12.56
N GLU A 211 -25.69 -9.62 12.69
CA GLU A 211 -26.65 -10.23 13.63
C GLU A 211 -26.37 -9.78 15.08
N ARG A 212 -25.10 -9.85 15.51
CA ARG A 212 -24.68 -9.40 16.85
C ARG A 212 -24.88 -7.90 17.07
N LYS A 213 -24.74 -7.09 16.01
CA LYS A 213 -25.07 -5.66 16.03
C LYS A 213 -26.57 -5.36 16.02
N LYS A 214 -27.43 -6.39 15.88
CA LYS A 214 -28.89 -6.24 15.75
C LYS A 214 -29.26 -5.30 14.60
N CYS A 215 -28.59 -5.49 13.46
CA CYS A 215 -28.93 -4.76 12.25
C CYS A 215 -30.44 -4.95 11.93
N PRO A 216 -31.15 -3.89 11.49
CA PRO A 216 -32.57 -3.98 11.14
C PRO A 216 -32.79 -5.05 10.07
N ASP A 217 -33.89 -5.78 10.14
CA ASP A 217 -34.20 -6.80 9.14
C ASP A 217 -34.24 -6.13 7.75
N PRO A 218 -33.46 -6.61 6.77
CA PRO A 218 -33.44 -6.03 5.43
C PRO A 218 -34.83 -6.04 4.76
N ASN A 219 -35.74 -6.92 5.21
CA ASN A 219 -37.11 -7.01 4.73
C ASN A 219 -38.10 -6.09 5.49
N SER A 220 -37.66 -5.44 6.58
CA SER A 220 -38.49 -4.57 7.43
C SER A 220 -38.39 -3.07 7.11
N LEU A 221 -37.71 -2.69 6.01
CA LEU A 221 -37.61 -1.28 5.63
C LEU A 221 -39.02 -0.68 5.43
N PRO A 222 -39.42 0.37 6.18
CA PRO A 222 -40.70 1.02 5.95
C PRO A 222 -40.70 1.68 4.56
N PRO A 223 -41.85 1.72 3.87
CA PRO A 223 -41.96 2.37 2.57
C PRO A 223 -41.52 3.84 2.66
N PRO A 224 -40.96 4.41 1.56
CA PRO A 224 -40.54 5.80 1.55
C PRO A 224 -41.69 6.70 1.97
N VAL A 225 -41.48 7.51 3.01
CA VAL A 225 -42.41 8.56 3.40
C VAL A 225 -42.47 9.55 2.24
N GLN A 226 -43.57 9.54 1.48
CA GLN A 226 -43.88 10.61 0.54
C GLN A 226 -44.03 11.89 1.35
N LYS A 227 -43.08 12.82 1.24
CA LYS A 227 -43.23 14.17 1.79
C LYS A 227 -44.39 14.83 1.05
N ALA A 228 -45.48 15.10 1.78
CA ALA A 228 -46.59 15.89 1.28
C ALA A 228 -46.11 17.31 0.88
N PRO A 229 -46.72 17.97 -0.12
CA PRO A 229 -46.29 19.28 -0.59
C PRO A 229 -46.54 20.36 0.48
N ASN A 230 -45.54 21.22 0.72
CA ASN A 230 -45.69 22.38 1.59
C ASN A 230 -46.73 23.38 1.04
N PRO A 231 -47.60 23.98 1.88
CA PRO A 231 -48.48 25.06 1.46
C PRO A 231 -47.74 26.42 1.36
N PRO A 232 -48.31 27.40 0.61
CA PRO A 232 -47.57 28.57 0.13
C PRO A 232 -47.33 29.67 1.17
N SER A 233 -46.20 30.35 1.00
CA SER A 233 -45.72 31.54 1.73
C SER A 233 -46.66 32.75 1.56
N LEU A 234 -46.96 33.44 2.66
CA LEU A 234 -47.55 34.79 2.70
C LEU A 234 -46.51 35.79 3.25
N SER A 235 -46.45 36.94 2.60
CA SER A 235 -45.47 38.04 2.70
C SER A 235 -45.64 38.97 3.93
N PRO A 236 -44.64 39.82 4.27
CA PRO A 236 -44.59 40.60 5.51
C PRO A 236 -44.97 42.09 5.36
N PRO A 237 -45.32 42.80 6.46
CA PRO A 237 -45.30 44.27 6.51
C PRO A 237 -44.52 44.81 7.76
N PRO A 238 -44.28 46.13 7.94
CA PRO A 238 -42.95 46.74 7.79
C PRO A 238 -42.37 47.45 9.04
N GLN A 239 -41.10 47.85 8.94
CA GLN A 239 -40.27 48.55 9.93
C GLN A 239 -40.72 49.99 10.28
N LYS A 240 -40.49 50.40 11.54
CA LYS A 240 -40.26 51.80 11.98
C LYS A 240 -39.20 51.86 13.09
N ILE A 241 -38.18 52.69 12.89
CA ILE A 241 -37.18 53.27 13.84
C ILE A 241 -37.58 54.79 13.93
N PRO A 242 -37.17 55.70 14.87
CA PRO A 242 -35.82 55.81 15.46
C PRO A 242 -35.58 56.56 16.81
N ASN A 243 -34.28 56.68 17.16
CA ASN A 243 -33.59 57.62 18.10
C ASN A 243 -33.49 57.20 19.59
N ASP A 244 -32.38 57.32 20.35
CA ASP A 244 -31.29 58.32 20.44
C ASP A 244 -29.91 57.75 20.94
N PRO A 245 -28.79 58.54 20.94
CA PRO A 245 -27.38 58.09 21.02
C PRO A 245 -26.68 58.20 22.43
N PRO A 246 -25.37 57.82 22.61
CA PRO A 246 -24.78 57.24 23.83
C PRO A 246 -23.94 58.21 24.71
N PRO A 247 -23.35 57.76 25.85
CA PRO A 247 -21.87 57.73 25.91
C PRO A 247 -21.19 56.69 26.86
N LEU A 248 -20.09 56.11 26.32
CA LEU A 248 -18.72 55.85 26.85
C LEU A 248 -18.40 55.21 28.24
N PRO A 249 -17.21 54.57 28.39
CA PRO A 249 -17.00 53.35 29.17
C PRO A 249 -16.17 53.55 30.45
N ARG A 250 -16.04 52.49 31.26
CA ARG A 250 -14.92 52.34 32.22
C ARG A 250 -14.46 50.88 32.34
N PRO A 251 -13.14 50.62 32.38
CA PRO A 251 -12.57 49.28 32.41
C PRO A 251 -12.28 48.83 33.85
N LYS A 252 -12.35 47.52 34.11
CA LYS A 252 -11.55 46.91 35.17
C LYS A 252 -10.88 45.65 34.66
N ARG A 253 -9.58 45.62 34.96
CA ARG A 253 -8.55 44.65 34.65
C ARG A 253 -8.47 43.63 35.79
N GLU A 254 -7.70 42.57 35.53
CA GLU A 254 -7.07 41.60 36.43
C GLU A 254 -7.74 40.23 36.47
N THR A 255 -7.04 39.08 36.48
CA THR A 255 -5.68 38.64 36.14
C THR A 255 -5.78 37.09 36.06
N GLU A 256 -4.85 36.50 35.34
CA GLU A 256 -4.56 35.07 35.09
C GLU A 256 -4.92 34.04 36.19
N SER A 257 -5.35 32.85 35.73
CA SER A 257 -4.83 31.53 36.14
C SER A 257 -5.27 30.50 35.09
N GLU A 258 -4.32 29.97 34.34
CA GLU A 258 -3.82 28.58 34.40
C GLU A 258 -4.83 27.47 34.07
N ILE A 259 -4.46 26.73 33.02
CA ILE A 259 -4.46 25.26 32.89
C ILE A 259 -5.80 24.56 33.15
N ILE A 260 -6.32 23.85 32.14
CA ILE A 260 -6.80 22.45 32.27
C ILE A 260 -7.01 21.82 30.89
N THR A 261 -6.46 20.62 30.77
CA THR A 261 -6.76 19.54 29.83
C THR A 261 -8.25 19.17 29.79
N ALA A 262 -8.86 19.10 28.60
CA ALA A 262 -10.09 18.33 28.33
C ALA A 262 -10.10 18.00 26.82
N SER A 263 -10.03 16.74 26.37
CA SER A 263 -11.01 15.66 26.48
C SER A 263 -12.41 16.02 25.96
N LYS A 264 -12.69 15.48 24.76
CA LYS A 264 -13.99 15.00 24.25
C LYS A 264 -15.12 16.03 24.07
N LYS A 265 -15.58 16.18 22.82
CA LYS A 265 -16.89 15.72 22.30
C LYS A 265 -17.51 16.71 21.31
N ILE A 266 -17.65 16.23 20.06
CA ILE A 266 -18.79 16.34 19.14
C ILE A 266 -19.41 17.74 18.96
N GLY A 267 -19.18 18.31 17.77
CA GLY A 267 -20.07 19.25 17.10
C GLY A 267 -20.37 18.69 15.70
N GLU A 268 -21.65 18.60 15.42
CA GLU A 268 -22.32 18.03 14.26
C GLU A 268 -22.55 19.10 13.16
N ASN A 269 -22.79 18.61 11.94
CA ASN A 269 -23.24 19.26 10.69
C ASN A 269 -22.20 19.94 9.78
N ASP A 270 -22.09 19.44 8.55
CA ASP A 270 -22.85 20.01 7.43
C ASP A 270 -23.00 18.99 6.27
N ASP A 271 -24.25 18.82 5.84
CA ASP A 271 -24.70 18.07 4.66
C ASP A 271 -24.26 18.75 3.36
N ILE A 272 -23.70 18.00 2.41
CA ILE A 272 -23.67 18.38 0.99
C ILE A 272 -24.08 17.19 0.12
N ASP A 273 -25.33 17.28 -0.31
CA ASP A 273 -26.01 16.84 -1.54
C ASP A 273 -25.33 15.76 -2.41
N THR A 274 -25.99 14.60 -2.52
CA THR A 274 -25.66 13.54 -3.48
C THR A 274 -26.78 13.43 -4.52
N THR A 275 -26.44 13.69 -5.78
CA THR A 275 -27.35 13.53 -6.91
C THR A 275 -27.58 12.04 -7.20
N VAL A 276 -28.83 11.60 -7.04
CA VAL A 276 -29.31 10.25 -7.36
C VAL A 276 -29.61 10.14 -8.86
N HIS A 277 -29.14 9.07 -9.50
CA HIS A 277 -29.75 8.58 -10.74
C HIS A 277 -30.30 7.16 -10.54
N SER A 278 -31.56 7.01 -10.94
CA SER A 278 -32.51 5.91 -10.72
C SER A 278 -32.22 4.69 -11.60
N SER A 279 -32.14 3.50 -11.01
CA SER A 279 -33.19 2.45 -10.96
C SER A 279 -33.14 1.42 -12.10
N GLU A 280 -32.78 0.18 -11.75
CA GLU A 280 -33.34 -1.02 -12.37
C GLU A 280 -33.46 -2.13 -11.32
N VAL A 281 -34.58 -2.86 -11.37
CA VAL A 281 -35.11 -3.77 -10.35
C VAL A 281 -34.75 -5.21 -10.71
N LYS A 282 -34.13 -5.97 -9.78
CA LYS A 282 -34.60 -7.32 -9.35
C LYS A 282 -33.69 -8.01 -8.32
N ASN A 283 -34.39 -8.54 -7.31
CA ASN A 283 -34.17 -9.76 -6.51
C ASN A 283 -33.49 -9.65 -5.13
N ASN A 284 -34.17 -10.33 -4.20
CA ASN A 284 -33.93 -10.43 -2.78
C ASN A 284 -32.68 -11.27 -2.49
N GLU A 285 -31.56 -10.61 -2.27
CA GLU A 285 -30.40 -11.17 -1.58
C GLU A 285 -29.83 -10.07 -0.68
N SER A 286 -29.30 -10.47 0.49
CA SER A 286 -28.41 -9.65 1.34
C SER A 286 -27.58 -8.67 0.48
N GLN A 287 -27.48 -7.39 0.86
CA GLN A 287 -26.84 -6.33 0.06
C GLN A 287 -25.39 -6.70 -0.33
N GLU A 288 -25.27 -7.45 -1.41
CA GLU A 288 -24.01 -7.75 -2.05
C GLU A 288 -23.49 -6.45 -2.63
N LEU A 289 -22.27 -6.11 -2.25
CA LEU A 289 -21.67 -4.89 -2.72
C LEU A 289 -21.25 -5.08 -4.17
N SER A 290 -21.73 -4.21 -5.06
CA SER A 290 -21.22 -4.14 -6.42
C SER A 290 -19.72 -3.83 -6.39
N PRO A 291 -18.91 -4.44 -7.26
CA PRO A 291 -17.50 -4.11 -7.36
C PRO A 291 -17.35 -2.60 -7.65
N PRO A 292 -16.44 -1.90 -6.96
CA PRO A 292 -16.22 -0.49 -7.22
C PRO A 292 -15.71 -0.28 -8.65
N ALA A 293 -16.14 0.81 -9.28
CA ALA A 293 -15.68 1.19 -10.62
C ALA A 293 -14.14 1.34 -10.61
N GLU A 294 -13.46 0.67 -11.54
CA GLU A 294 -12.00 0.76 -11.67
C GLU A 294 -11.57 2.20 -12.03
N ASN A 295 -11.14 2.95 -11.04
CA ASN A 295 -10.52 4.26 -11.20
C ASN A 295 -9.04 4.10 -11.59
N ASN A 296 -8.82 3.67 -12.83
CA ASN A 296 -7.51 3.66 -13.52
C ASN A 296 -6.90 5.07 -13.74
N GLN A 297 -7.56 6.12 -13.24
CA GLN A 297 -7.23 7.53 -13.49
C GLN A 297 -5.95 7.99 -12.76
N ALA A 298 -5.65 7.44 -11.58
CA ALA A 298 -4.45 7.83 -10.82
C ALA A 298 -3.16 7.27 -11.45
N PHE A 299 -3.19 6.04 -11.96
CA PHE A 299 -2.01 5.37 -12.54
C PHE A 299 -1.73 5.78 -13.99
N SER A 300 -2.74 6.17 -14.78
CA SER A 300 -2.51 6.70 -16.13
C SER A 300 -1.92 8.10 -16.10
N SER A 301 -2.40 8.96 -15.19
CA SER A 301 -1.95 10.34 -15.01
C SER A 301 -0.44 10.45 -14.75
N MET A 302 0.12 9.61 -13.86
CA MET A 302 1.56 9.58 -13.60
C MET A 302 2.38 9.16 -14.83
N ARG A 303 1.90 8.17 -15.60
CA ARG A 303 2.60 7.71 -16.81
C ARG A 303 2.64 8.79 -17.88
N PHE A 304 1.56 9.56 -18.06
CA PHE A 304 1.55 10.69 -18.99
C PHE A 304 2.47 11.83 -18.54
N TRP A 305 2.56 12.11 -17.24
CA TRP A 305 3.46 13.15 -16.71
C TRP A 305 4.93 12.80 -16.93
N ILE A 306 5.28 11.53 -16.70
CA ILE A 306 6.63 11.00 -16.97
C ILE A 306 6.95 11.10 -18.46
N ILE A 307 6.06 10.65 -19.35
CA ILE A 307 6.27 10.74 -20.82
C ILE A 307 6.45 12.20 -21.27
N GLY A 308 5.66 13.12 -20.71
CA GLY A 308 5.79 14.56 -20.98
C GLY A 308 7.15 15.12 -20.57
N LEU A 309 7.65 14.79 -19.37
CA LEU A 309 8.98 15.16 -18.89
C LEU A 309 10.10 14.63 -19.81
N TRP A 310 10.02 13.36 -20.21
CA TRP A 310 11.00 12.74 -21.10
C TRP A 310 11.04 13.43 -22.47
N ALA A 311 9.87 13.71 -23.06
CA ALA A 311 9.79 14.42 -24.33
C ALA A 311 10.39 15.83 -24.23
N PHE A 312 10.07 16.58 -23.17
CA PHE A 312 10.58 17.94 -22.98
C PHE A 312 12.10 17.98 -22.81
N SER A 313 12.67 17.01 -22.08
CA SER A 313 14.11 16.86 -21.91
C SER A 313 14.83 16.58 -23.23
N ILE A 314 14.27 15.69 -24.06
CA ILE A 314 14.81 15.37 -25.39
C ILE A 314 14.76 16.60 -26.30
N PHE A 315 13.64 17.31 -26.37
CA PHE A 315 13.51 18.52 -27.18
C PHE A 315 14.47 19.63 -26.71
N GLY A 316 14.60 19.82 -25.38
CA GLY A 316 15.55 20.77 -24.80
C GLY A 316 17.00 20.44 -25.16
N PHE A 317 17.39 19.17 -25.05
CA PHE A 317 18.72 18.71 -25.41
C PHE A 317 19.02 18.91 -26.91
N VAL A 318 18.08 18.57 -27.79
CA VAL A 318 18.21 18.79 -29.24
C VAL A 318 18.35 20.27 -29.56
N ALA A 319 17.57 21.15 -28.93
CA ALA A 319 17.68 22.60 -29.14
C ALA A 319 19.06 23.14 -28.74
N VAL A 320 19.60 22.70 -27.59
CA VAL A 320 20.96 23.07 -27.15
C VAL A 320 22.00 22.55 -28.14
N MET A 321 21.89 21.30 -28.59
CA MET A 321 22.80 20.72 -29.58
C MET A 321 22.76 21.48 -30.92
N VAL A 322 21.59 21.87 -31.39
CA VAL A 322 21.43 22.71 -32.59
C VAL A 322 22.08 24.09 -32.38
N MET A 323 21.88 24.72 -31.21
CA MET A 323 22.55 25.99 -30.90
C MET A 323 24.07 25.87 -30.87
N MET A 324 24.63 24.79 -30.31
CA MET A 324 26.08 24.56 -30.30
C MET A 324 26.64 24.34 -31.72
N ILE A 325 25.92 23.61 -32.58
CA ILE A 325 26.32 23.37 -33.97
C ILE A 325 26.22 24.66 -34.79
N CYS A 326 25.18 25.48 -34.59
CA CYS A 326 25.04 26.79 -35.24
C CYS A 326 26.12 27.79 -34.79
N ARG A 327 26.49 27.80 -33.49
CA ARG A 327 27.61 28.62 -32.99
C ARG A 327 28.96 28.24 -33.60
N ARG A 328 29.20 26.94 -33.84
CA ARG A 328 30.42 26.46 -34.53
C ARG A 328 30.47 26.86 -36.01
N LYS A 329 29.33 26.95 -36.71
CA LYS A 329 29.26 27.44 -38.10
C LYS A 329 29.47 28.96 -38.23
N GLY A 330 29.11 29.76 -37.22
CA GLY A 330 29.30 31.21 -37.20
C GLY A 330 30.76 31.67 -37.11
N GLN A 331 31.65 30.87 -36.51
CA GLN A 331 33.07 31.23 -36.38
C GLN A 331 33.93 30.87 -37.60
N ARG A 332 33.47 30.01 -38.51
CA ARG A 332 34.24 29.61 -39.70
C ARG A 332 34.20 30.60 -40.87
N LYS A 333 33.41 31.69 -40.81
CA LYS A 333 33.26 32.67 -41.91
C LYS A 333 33.97 34.02 -41.69
N ARG A 334 35.06 34.07 -40.93
CA ARG A 334 35.88 35.30 -40.80
C ARG A 334 37.33 35.09 -41.20
N GLY A 335 37.55 34.48 -42.38
CA GLY A 335 38.82 34.54 -43.10
C GLY A 335 38.92 35.87 -43.86
N LYS A 336 39.84 36.75 -43.45
CA LYS A 336 40.08 38.07 -44.07
C LYS A 336 40.78 37.92 -45.43
N ALA A 337 40.31 38.72 -46.38
CA ALA A 337 40.87 38.88 -47.71
C ALA A 337 42.27 39.51 -47.68
N PHE A 338 43.10 39.04 -48.61
CA PHE A 338 44.47 39.44 -48.88
C PHE A 338 44.52 40.85 -49.52
N LYS A 339 45.30 41.80 -48.98
CA LYS A 339 45.77 43.00 -49.70
C LYS A 339 47.06 43.58 -49.08
N THR A 340 48.16 43.28 -49.78
CA THR A 340 49.34 44.09 -50.17
C THR A 340 49.99 45.13 -49.22
N LYS A 341 51.30 44.90 -49.03
CA LYS A 341 52.47 45.81 -49.18
C LYS A 341 52.97 46.66 -47.98
N ARG A 342 54.25 46.34 -47.63
CA ARG A 342 55.36 47.20 -47.13
C ARG A 342 55.15 47.86 -45.75
N ARG A 343 56.13 47.97 -44.84
CA ARG A 343 57.61 47.99 -44.89
C ARG A 343 58.14 47.93 -43.44
N THR A 344 59.29 47.29 -43.19
CA THR A 344 60.33 47.56 -42.12
C THR A 344 59.89 47.53 -40.65
N SER A 345 60.63 47.02 -39.64
CA SER A 345 62.06 46.91 -39.33
C SER A 345 62.18 45.97 -38.10
N TYR A 346 63.02 44.94 -38.11
CA TYR A 346 64.33 44.84 -37.43
C TYR A 346 64.34 44.78 -35.88
N SER A 347 65.21 43.88 -35.37
CA SER A 347 65.56 43.52 -33.98
C SER A 347 64.55 42.61 -33.27
N GLY A 348 64.86 41.39 -32.81
CA GLY A 348 66.14 40.73 -32.58
C GLY A 348 66.39 40.58 -31.07
N THR A 349 66.64 39.34 -30.63
CA THR A 349 67.36 38.94 -29.40
C THR A 349 66.56 39.10 -28.08
N TRP A 350 66.53 38.15 -27.13
CA TRP A 350 67.57 37.24 -26.65
C TRP A 350 67.02 35.95 -26.05
N ASP A 351 67.79 34.88 -26.26
CA ASP A 351 67.84 33.64 -25.47
C ASP A 351 68.30 33.87 -24.02
N ARG A 352 67.88 32.97 -23.12
CA ARG A 352 68.71 32.33 -22.07
C ARG A 352 67.86 31.23 -21.41
N ASN A 353 68.14 29.97 -21.70
CA ASN A 353 69.12 29.10 -21.04
C ASN A 353 68.83 28.85 -19.55
N ALA A 354 68.43 27.62 -19.21
CA ALA A 354 69.26 26.62 -18.53
C ALA A 354 68.39 25.36 -18.32
N GLU A 355 68.71 24.17 -18.85
CA GLU A 355 69.84 23.28 -18.48
C GLU A 355 69.82 22.90 -16.99
N ILE A 356 69.97 21.65 -16.53
CA ILE A 356 70.57 20.43 -17.09
C ILE A 356 70.17 19.27 -16.14
N SER A 357 70.29 18.02 -16.62
CA SER A 357 70.41 16.80 -15.80
C SER A 357 71.87 16.50 -15.48
#